data_AF-A0A7C7Q189-F1
#
_entry.id   AF-A0A7C7Q189-F1
#
_cell.length_a   1.000
_cell.length_b   1.000
_cell.length_c   1.000
_cell.angle_alpha   90.00
_cell.angle_beta   90.00
_cell.angle_gamma   90.00
#
_symmetry.space_group_name_H-M   'P 1'
#
loop_
_entity.id
_entity.type
_entity.pdbx_description
1 polymer ?
#
loop_
_entity_poly.entity_id
_entity_poly.type
_entity_poly.pdbx_seq_one_letter_code
_entity_poly.pdbx_strand_id
1 'polypeptide(L)'
;MIITDVFRCSMDDRCTEGSNTPLCVKVCPTGAVVVIEGKSYSCLTCGTCAKGCPNKAIKKNRFGGHYVDRRRCNGCGTCEILCPIGIIRVEREERVINNRKKVVAYPRGICQGW
;
A
#
# COMPACT_ATOMS: atom_id res chain seq x y z
N MET A 1 -9.49 -2.61 12.68
CA MET A 1 -8.25 -2.36 13.45
C MET A 1 -7.46 -3.64 13.34
N ILE A 2 -6.31 -3.66 12.65
CA ILE A 2 -5.53 -4.89 12.59
C ILE A 2 -5.03 -5.14 14.01
N ILE A 3 -5.66 -6.13 14.65
CA ILE A 3 -5.16 -6.77 15.84
C ILE A 3 -3.91 -7.49 15.37
N THR A 4 -2.75 -6.85 15.52
CA THR A 4 -1.54 -7.63 15.78
C THR A 4 -1.85 -8.32 17.09
N ASP A 5 -2.20 -9.60 17.05
CA ASP A 5 -2.32 -10.40 18.25
C ASP A 5 -0.95 -10.30 18.94
N VAL A 6 -0.89 -9.45 19.97
CA VAL A 6 0.33 -9.06 20.67
C VAL A 6 0.96 -10.30 21.33
N PHE A 7 0.20 -11.40 21.48
CA PHE A 7 0.68 -12.69 21.99
C PHE A 7 1.28 -13.61 20.92
N ARG A 8 1.14 -13.28 19.62
CA ARG A 8 1.81 -13.98 18.50
C ARG A 8 2.87 -13.16 17.78
N CYS A 9 2.88 -11.84 17.98
CA CYS A 9 4.02 -11.01 17.64
C CYS A 9 4.99 -11.08 18.81
N SER A 10 5.69 -12.22 18.93
CA SER A 10 6.57 -12.50 20.06
C SER A 10 7.52 -11.34 20.29
N MET A 11 7.69 -10.95 21.56
CA MET A 11 8.57 -9.85 22.00
C MET A 11 10.03 -10.00 21.52
N ASP A 12 10.41 -11.14 20.96
CA ASP A 12 11.70 -11.42 20.34
C ASP A 12 11.83 -10.97 18.86
N ASP A 13 10.72 -10.72 18.17
CA ASP A 13 10.69 -10.09 16.82
C ASP A 13 10.78 -8.57 16.95
N ARG A 14 11.88 -8.09 17.55
CA ARG A 14 12.22 -6.68 17.43
C ARG A 14 12.35 -6.40 15.94
N CYS A 15 11.54 -5.50 15.39
CA CYS A 15 11.71 -5.03 14.01
C CYS A 15 12.94 -4.09 13.97
N THR A 16 14.11 -4.58 14.38
CA THR A 16 15.35 -3.82 14.37
C THR A 16 15.84 -3.67 12.94
N GLU A 17 16.46 -2.53 12.63
CA GLU A 17 17.01 -2.20 11.31
C GLU A 17 18.16 -3.13 10.85
N GLY A 18 18.52 -4.14 11.65
CA GLY A 18 19.53 -5.16 11.35
C GLY A 18 18.91 -6.53 11.05
N SER A 19 18.91 -6.88 9.76
CA SER A 19 18.86 -8.24 9.17
C SER A 19 17.69 -9.20 9.40
N ASN A 20 16.51 -8.79 9.90
CA ASN A 20 15.29 -9.61 9.79
C ASN A 20 14.05 -8.75 9.49
N THR A 21 13.64 -8.71 8.22
CA THR A 21 12.36 -8.09 7.83
C THR A 21 11.20 -8.89 8.41
N PRO A 22 10.23 -8.25 9.09
CA PRO A 22 9.09 -8.97 9.66
C PRO A 22 8.35 -9.76 8.59
N LEU A 23 7.89 -10.98 8.93
CA LEU A 23 7.17 -11.84 7.98
C LEU A 23 5.99 -11.10 7.34
N CYS A 24 5.29 -10.26 8.11
CA CYS A 24 4.15 -9.46 7.63
C CYS A 24 4.54 -8.47 6.52
N VAL A 25 5.75 -7.90 6.55
CA VAL A 25 6.27 -7.02 5.48
C VAL A 25 6.61 -7.86 4.25
N LYS A 26 7.30 -8.99 4.45
CA LYS A 26 7.74 -9.88 3.36
C LYS A 26 6.58 -10.51 2.60
N VAL A 27 5.53 -10.93 3.29
CA VAL A 27 4.40 -11.65 2.69
C VAL A 27 3.28 -10.74 2.20
N CYS A 28 3.35 -9.43 2.46
CA CYS A 28 2.29 -8.51 2.05
C CYS A 28 2.24 -8.37 0.51
N PRO A 29 1.19 -8.88 -0.16
CA PRO A 29 1.13 -8.88 -1.62
C PRO A 29 1.02 -7.46 -2.21
N THR A 30 0.55 -6.50 -1.41
CA THR A 30 0.35 -5.11 -1.83
C THR A 30 1.50 -4.19 -1.45
N GLY A 31 2.42 -4.65 -0.60
CA GLY A 31 3.46 -3.81 0.00
C GLY A 31 2.91 -2.73 0.94
N ALA A 32 1.72 -2.92 1.52
CA ALA A 32 1.08 -1.94 2.40
C ALA A 32 1.59 -1.96 3.85
N VAL A 33 2.42 -2.93 4.22
CA VAL A 33 3.01 -3.05 5.56
C VAL A 33 4.43 -2.51 5.54
N VAL A 34 4.74 -1.54 6.40
CA VAL A 34 6.07 -0.90 6.53
C VAL A 34 6.52 -0.93 8.00
N VAL A 35 7.81 -0.75 8.24
CA VAL A 35 8.36 -0.61 9.60
C VAL A 35 8.73 0.86 9.85
N ILE A 36 8.26 1.42 10.95
CA ILE A 36 8.61 2.76 11.43
C ILE A 36 9.01 2.61 12.89
N GLU A 37 10.20 3.06 13.29
CA GLU A 37 10.70 2.98 14.68
C GLU A 37 10.57 1.58 15.31
N GLY A 38 10.86 0.55 14.51
CA GLY A 38 10.78 -0.84 14.97
C GLY A 38 9.38 -1.38 15.23
N LYS A 39 8.34 -0.74 14.70
CA LYS A 39 6.96 -1.23 14.72
C LYS A 39 6.43 -1.35 13.29
N SER A 40 5.66 -2.41 13.04
CA SER A 40 5.01 -2.63 11.75
C SER A 40 3.68 -1.88 11.67
N TYR A 41 3.52 -1.06 10.63
CA TYR A 41 2.33 -0.28 10.35
C TYR A 41 1.71 -0.73 9.03
N SER A 42 0.40 -0.60 8.93
CA SER A 42 -0.36 -0.83 7.72
C SER A 42 -1.31 0.34 7.45
N CYS A 43 -2.09 0.28 6.38
CA CYS A 43 -3.07 1.31 6.05
C CYS A 43 -4.03 1.59 7.22
N LEU A 44 -4.03 2.83 7.71
CA LEU A 44 -4.91 3.32 8.78
C LEU A 44 -6.36 3.48 8.34
N THR A 45 -6.66 3.29 7.05
CA THR A 45 -7.99 3.52 6.47
C THR A 45 -8.56 4.93 6.68
N CYS A 46 -7.70 5.93 6.90
CA CYS A 46 -8.09 7.33 7.14
C CYS A 46 -8.82 7.99 5.95
N GLY A 47 -8.56 7.51 4.73
CA GLY A 47 -9.24 7.93 3.51
C GLY A 47 -8.73 9.24 2.89
N THR A 48 -7.64 9.84 3.39
CA THR A 48 -7.05 11.06 2.81
C THR A 48 -6.67 10.86 1.34
N CYS A 49 -6.04 9.72 1.01
CA CYS A 49 -5.71 9.35 -0.37
C CYS A 49 -6.94 9.21 -1.26
N ALA A 50 -8.06 8.71 -0.72
CA ALA A 50 -9.31 8.57 -1.46
C ALA A 50 -9.97 9.91 -1.74
N LYS A 51 -10.01 10.80 -0.73
CA LYS A 51 -10.57 12.15 -0.84
C LYS A 51 -9.78 13.02 -1.82
N GLY A 52 -8.44 12.94 -1.79
CA GLY A 52 -7.59 13.76 -2.64
C GLY A 52 -7.31 13.19 -4.03
N CYS A 53 -7.81 12.00 -4.38
CA CYS A 53 -7.59 11.43 -5.70
C CYS A 53 -8.37 12.21 -6.77
N PRO A 54 -7.70 12.90 -7.72
CA PRO A 54 -8.39 13.71 -8.73
C PRO A 54 -9.27 12.86 -9.66
N ASN A 55 -8.85 11.63 -9.93
CA ASN A 55 -9.60 10.70 -10.81
C ASN A 55 -10.66 9.89 -10.06
N LYS A 56 -10.84 10.09 -8.75
CA LYS A 56 -11.73 9.30 -7.89
C LYS A 56 -11.49 7.78 -8.05
N ALA A 57 -10.24 7.39 -8.28
CA ALA A 57 -9.83 6.01 -8.56
C ALA A 57 -9.73 5.16 -7.29
N ILE A 58 -9.53 5.77 -6.13
CA ILE A 58 -9.45 5.06 -4.85
C ILE A 58 -10.86 4.97 -4.24
N LYS A 59 -11.31 3.76 -3.95
CA LYS A 59 -12.65 3.44 -3.42
C LYS A 59 -12.53 2.70 -2.10
N LYS A 60 -13.57 2.76 -1.27
CA LYS A 60 -13.65 2.00 -0.02
C LYS A 60 -14.49 0.74 -0.26
N ASN A 61 -13.99 -0.41 0.15
CA ASN A 61 -14.71 -1.68 0.09
C ASN A 61 -15.64 -1.86 1.30
N ARG A 62 -16.46 -2.92 1.27
CA ARG A 62 -17.40 -3.27 2.37
C ARG A 62 -16.72 -3.55 3.72
N PHE A 63 -15.44 -3.90 3.72
CA PHE A 63 -14.65 -4.20 4.92
C PHE A 63 -13.91 -2.97 5.47
N GLY A 64 -14.12 -1.80 4.86
CA GLY A 64 -13.50 -0.55 5.27
C GLY A 64 -12.10 -0.27 4.69
N GLY A 65 -11.52 -1.24 3.97
CA GLY A 65 -10.25 -1.08 3.26
C GLY A 65 -10.41 -0.24 1.99
N HIS A 66 -9.34 0.46 1.62
CA HIS A 66 -9.30 1.21 0.36
C HIS A 66 -8.70 0.34 -0.75
N TYR A 67 -9.23 0.46 -1.95
CA TYR A 67 -8.72 -0.20 -3.15
C TYR A 67 -8.65 0.75 -4.35
N VAL A 68 -7.80 0.41 -5.31
CA VAL A 68 -7.56 1.23 -6.51
C VAL A 68 -8.30 0.62 -7.70
N ASP A 69 -9.16 1.40 -8.33
CA ASP A 69 -9.71 1.12 -9.66
C ASP A 69 -8.65 1.44 -10.72
N ARG A 70 -8.00 0.39 -11.24
CA ARG A 70 -6.95 0.48 -12.26
C ARG A 70 -7.43 1.11 -13.57
N ARG A 71 -8.74 1.12 -13.86
CA ARG A 71 -9.28 1.74 -15.09
C ARG A 71 -9.32 3.27 -15.00
N ARG A 72 -9.37 3.82 -13.78
CA ARG A 72 -9.43 5.27 -13.52
C ARG A 72 -8.09 5.84 -13.06
N CYS A 73 -7.23 5.00 -12.48
CA CYS A 73 -5.91 5.41 -12.04
C CYS A 73 -5.00 5.71 -13.24
N ASN A 74 -4.42 6.91 -13.26
CA ASN A 74 -3.40 7.32 -14.24
C ASN A 74 -1.99 7.39 -13.63
N GLY A 75 -1.82 7.00 -12.37
CA GLY A 75 -0.52 7.04 -11.68
C GLY A 75 -0.01 8.45 -11.36
N CYS A 76 -0.89 9.44 -11.16
CA CYS A 76 -0.49 10.83 -10.88
C CYS A 76 0.31 11.08 -9.59
N GLY A 77 0.35 10.15 -8.63
CA GLY A 77 1.15 10.32 -7.41
C GLY A 77 0.48 11.09 -6.26
N THR A 78 -0.70 11.69 -6.44
CA THR A 78 -1.36 12.46 -5.37
C THR A 78 -1.57 11.65 -4.09
N CYS A 79 -1.89 10.36 -4.23
CA CYS A 79 -2.11 9.47 -3.09
C CYS A 79 -0.83 9.14 -2.29
N GLU A 80 0.35 9.20 -2.92
CA GLU A 80 1.64 9.03 -2.25
C GLU A 80 1.95 10.26 -1.39
N ILE A 81 1.76 11.47 -1.93
CA ILE A 81 1.98 12.74 -1.22
C ILE A 81 1.03 12.89 -0.02
N LEU A 82 -0.23 12.47 -0.18
CA LEU A 82 -1.26 12.64 0.85
C LEU A 82 -1.23 11.57 1.95
N CYS A 83 -0.39 10.54 1.84
CA CYS A 83 -0.35 9.48 2.83
C CYS A 83 0.39 9.96 4.09
N PRO A 84 -0.29 10.14 5.24
CA PRO A 84 0.35 10.70 6.43
C PRO A 84 1.42 9.77 7.04
N ILE A 85 1.34 8.47 6.74
CA ILE A 85 2.30 7.45 7.18
C ILE A 85 3.22 6.96 6.06
N GLY A 86 3.15 7.57 4.86
CA GLY A 86 4.08 7.31 3.76
C GLY A 86 4.10 5.88 3.19
N ILE A 87 3.03 5.09 3.35
CA ILE A 87 3.00 3.68 2.89
C ILE A 87 2.68 3.50 1.40
N ILE A 88 2.25 4.56 0.72
CA ILE A 88 1.84 4.51 -0.68
C ILE A 88 3.02 4.92 -1.56
N ARG A 89 3.35 4.13 -2.57
CA ARG A 89 4.40 4.42 -3.56
C ARG A 89 3.87 4.24 -4.97
N VAL A 90 4.05 5.20 -5.88
CA VAL A 90 3.69 5.00 -7.28
C VAL A 90 4.84 4.35 -8.04
N GLU A 91 4.61 3.13 -8.49
CA GLU A 91 5.56 2.41 -9.35
C GLU A 91 5.20 2.64 -10.81
N ARG A 92 6.23 2.80 -11.64
CA ARG A 92 6.13 2.88 -13.10
C ARG A 92 6.89 1.71 -13.70
N GLU A 93 6.25 0.99 -14.59
CA GLU A 93 6.84 -0.16 -15.27
C GLU A 93 6.45 -0.15 -16.74
N GLU A 94 7.35 -0.63 -17.58
CA GLU A 94 7.07 -0.86 -18.99
C GLU A 94 6.46 -2.26 -19.17
N ARG A 95 5.29 -2.33 -19.80
CA ARG A 95 4.64 -3.58 -20.17
C ARG A 95 4.36 -3.60 -21.66
N VAL A 96 4.51 -4.78 -22.27
CA VAL A 96 4.09 -4.98 -23.66
C VAL A 96 2.60 -5.30 -23.67
N ILE A 97 1.80 -4.39 -24.22
CA ILE A 97 0.34 -4.56 -24.36
C ILE A 97 0.03 -4.46 -25.84
N ASN A 98 -0.57 -5.51 -26.41
CA ASN A 98 -0.90 -5.61 -27.85
C ASN A 98 0.33 -5.36 -28.75
N ASN A 99 1.44 -6.03 -28.44
CA ASN A 99 2.70 -5.91 -29.17
C ASN A 99 3.32 -4.49 -29.22
N ARG A 100 2.93 -3.61 -28.29
CA ARG A 100 3.49 -2.26 -28.13
C ARG A 100 3.99 -2.06 -26.71
N LYS A 101 5.15 -1.43 -26.55
CA LYS A 101 5.65 -1.00 -25.24
C LYS A 101 4.77 0.13 -24.71
N LYS A 102 4.20 -0.03 -23.52
CA LYS A 102 3.45 1.00 -22.81
C LYS A 102 3.99 1.14 -21.40
N VAL A 103 4.13 2.38 -20.93
CA VAL A 103 4.42 2.66 -19.53
C VAL A 103 3.10 2.61 -18.76
N VAL A 104 3.03 1.76 -17.73
CA VAL A 104 1.92 1.72 -16.78
C VAL A 104 2.39 2.24 -15.44
N ALA A 105 1.52 2.99 -14.75
CA ALA A 105 1.82 3.57 -13.46
C ALA A 105 0.66 3.37 -12.50
N TYR A 106 0.93 2.85 -11.30
CA TYR A 106 -0.09 2.65 -10.27
C TYR A 106 0.50 2.68 -8.85
N PRO A 107 -0.31 3.06 -7.85
CA PRO A 107 0.13 3.04 -6.47
C PRO A 107 0.20 1.61 -5.90
N ARG A 108 1.34 1.27 -5.32
CA ARG A 108 1.51 0.22 -4.32
C ARG A 108 1.20 0.75 -2.93
N GLY A 109 0.98 -0.15 -1.98
CA GLY A 109 0.56 0.18 -0.61
C GLY A 109 -0.95 0.33 -0.43
N ILE A 110 -1.73 0.18 -1.50
CA ILE A 110 -3.19 0.07 -1.47
C ILE A 110 -3.58 -1.25 -2.12
N CYS A 111 -4.60 -1.93 -1.59
CA CYS A 111 -5.16 -3.10 -2.26
C CYS A 111 -5.57 -2.74 -3.68
N GLN A 112 -5.19 -3.56 -4.64
CA GLN A 112 -5.66 -3.37 -6.00
C GLN A 112 -7.02 -4.06 -6.10
N GLY A 113 -8.02 -3.35 -6.62
CA GLY A 113 -9.31 -4.00 -6.85
C GLY A 113 -9.09 -5.24 -7.70
N TRP A 114 -9.58 -6.39 -7.22
CA TRP A 114 -9.65 -7.62 -7.99
C TRP A 114 -10.63 -7.42 -9.15
#